data_AF-A0A2E8TCB7-F1
#
_entry.id   AF-A0A2E8TCB7-F1
#
_cell.length_a   1.000
_cell.length_b   1.000
_cell.length_c   1.000
_cell.angle_alpha   90.00
_cell.angle_beta   90.00
_cell.angle_gamma   90.00
#
_symmetry.space_group_name_H-M   'P 1'
#
loop_
_entity.id
_entity.type
_entity.pdbx_description
1 polymer ?
#
loop_
_entity_poly.entity_id
_entity_poly.type
_entity_poly.pdbx_seq_one_letter_code
_entity_poly.pdbx_strand_id
1 'polypeptide(L)'
;MADTLLKCTTRHVRLFTARVENEDLVPSGEELTLDLDPDNEFLWSDAVVSKVQQRFQQLVDAGAGGELSDYSLRRIGTDLEGYIRQLLQAGELSYNPDGRVQNFSMGLPRTPDLL
;
A
#
# COMPACT_ATOMS: atom_id res chain seq x y z
N MET A 1 29.07 4.33 6.37
CA MET A 1 27.99 3.83 7.25
C MET A 1 26.85 3.47 6.33
N ALA A 2 26.34 2.25 6.35
CA ALA A 2 25.24 1.88 5.47
C ALA A 2 24.02 2.71 5.87
N ASP A 3 23.61 3.66 5.02
CA ASP A 3 22.34 4.36 5.19
C ASP A 3 21.26 3.29 5.24
N THR A 4 20.67 3.12 6.42
CA THR A 4 19.63 2.12 6.62
C THR A 4 18.37 2.65 5.97
N LEU A 5 17.99 2.05 4.83
CA LEU A 5 16.76 2.36 4.12
C LEU A 5 15.56 2.19 5.08
N LEU A 6 14.86 3.29 5.36
CA LEU A 6 13.59 3.23 6.09
C LEU A 6 12.54 2.59 5.19
N LYS A 7 11.78 1.65 5.74
CA LYS A 7 10.77 0.91 5.01
C LYS A 7 9.60 0.49 5.89
N CYS A 8 8.43 0.40 5.28
CA CYS A 8 7.25 -0.22 5.86
C CYS A 8 6.78 -1.32 4.91
N THR A 9 6.88 -2.58 5.32
CA THR A 9 6.48 -3.72 4.49
C THR A 9 5.35 -4.46 5.17
N THR A 10 4.12 -4.13 4.81
CA THR A 10 2.93 -4.89 5.18
C THR A 10 2.58 -5.86 4.05
N ARG A 11 1.41 -6.51 4.12
CA ARG A 11 1.05 -7.55 3.17
C ARG A 11 0.74 -6.98 1.79
N HIS A 12 0.01 -5.86 1.75
CA HIS A 12 -0.47 -5.26 0.50
C HIS A 12 0.21 -3.96 0.15
N VAL A 13 1.01 -3.41 1.07
CA VAL A 13 1.67 -2.12 0.90
C VAL A 13 3.12 -2.25 1.33
N ARG A 14 4.03 -1.93 0.41
CA ARG A 14 5.45 -1.78 0.73
C ARG A 14 5.90 -0.37 0.38
N LEU A 15 6.37 0.35 1.39
CA LEU A 15 6.89 1.71 1.27
C LEU A 15 8.40 1.69 1.48
N PHE A 16 9.11 2.40 0.62
CA PHE A 16 10.57 2.54 0.67
C PHE A 16 10.97 4.01 0.55
N THR A 17 11.93 4.44 1.37
CA THR A 17 12.65 5.72 1.21
C THR A 17 13.71 5.63 0.12
N ALA A 18 13.26 5.23 -1.05
CA ALA A 18 14.08 4.95 -2.22
C ALA A 18 13.32 5.33 -3.48
N ARG A 19 14.09 5.51 -4.55
CA ARG A 19 13.60 5.56 -5.92
C ARG A 19 13.96 4.26 -6.63
N VAL A 20 13.21 3.91 -7.66
CA VAL A 20 13.50 2.76 -8.52
C VAL A 20 14.37 3.22 -9.68
N GLU A 21 15.59 2.72 -9.78
CA GLU A 21 16.50 2.93 -10.91
C GLU A 21 16.98 1.59 -11.44
N ASN A 22 16.73 1.30 -12.72
CA ASN A 22 17.10 0.01 -13.35
C ASN A 22 16.63 -1.22 -12.55
N GLU A 23 15.39 -1.18 -12.07
CA GLU A 23 14.79 -2.24 -11.23
C GLU A 23 15.41 -2.41 -9.83
N ASP A 24 16.41 -1.59 -9.47
CA ASP A 24 17.00 -1.53 -8.15
C ASP A 24 16.43 -0.38 -7.30
N LEU A 25 16.31 -0.62 -5.99
CA LEU A 25 15.95 0.42 -5.02
C LEU A 25 17.20 1.19 -4.61
N VAL A 26 17.26 2.46 -5.01
CA VAL A 26 18.33 3.39 -4.64
C VAL A 26 17.81 4.30 -3.52
N PRO A 27 18.44 4.32 -2.32
CA PRO A 27 18.00 5.18 -1.22
C PRO A 27 17.88 6.65 -1.64
N SER A 28 16.78 7.29 -1.24
CA SER A 28 16.46 8.69 -1.54
C SER A 28 15.86 9.33 -0.30
N GLY A 29 16.35 10.53 0.05
CA GLY A 29 15.81 11.30 1.19
C GLY A 29 14.55 12.10 0.85
N GLU A 30 14.24 12.23 -0.45
CA GLU A 30 13.18 13.10 -0.95
C GLU A 30 12.02 12.32 -1.59
N GLU A 31 12.22 11.03 -1.88
CA GLU A 31 11.25 10.21 -2.62
C GLU A 31 10.79 9.00 -1.81
N LEU A 32 9.51 8.68 -1.97
CA LEU A 32 8.89 7.47 -1.44
C LEU A 32 8.37 6.61 -2.58
N THR A 33 8.82 5.36 -2.64
CA THR A 33 8.30 4.35 -3.56
C THR A 33 7.23 3.52 -2.86
N LEU A 34 6.09 3.34 -3.53
CA LEU A 34 5.02 2.42 -3.15
C LEU A 34 5.01 1.21 -4.08
N ASP A 35 5.21 0.02 -3.52
CA ASP A 35 4.94 -1.27 -4.15
C ASP A 35 3.60 -1.80 -3.61
N LEU A 36 2.62 -1.91 -4.52
CA LEU A 36 1.21 -2.17 -4.24
C LEU A 36 0.86 -3.63 -4.56
N ASP A 37 0.33 -4.32 -3.55
CA ASP A 37 -0.14 -5.71 -3.63
C ASP A 37 0.83 -6.69 -4.32
N PRO A 38 2.05 -6.85 -3.78
CA PRO A 38 3.11 -7.62 -4.41
C PRO A 38 2.80 -9.11 -4.59
N ASP A 39 1.85 -9.65 -3.83
CA ASP A 39 1.39 -11.04 -3.92
C ASP A 39 0.21 -11.21 -4.90
N ASN A 40 -0.27 -10.12 -5.52
CA ASN A 40 -1.39 -10.07 -6.46
C ASN A 40 -2.67 -10.74 -5.89
N GLU A 41 -3.00 -10.41 -4.63
CA GLU A 41 -4.16 -10.94 -3.92
C GLU A 41 -5.48 -10.30 -4.38
N PHE A 42 -5.44 -9.11 -4.98
CA PHE A 42 -6.62 -8.40 -5.47
C PHE A 42 -6.60 -8.15 -6.98
N LEU A 43 -7.78 -7.95 -7.56
CA LEU A 43 -7.96 -7.50 -8.93
C LEU A 43 -7.95 -5.98 -8.98
N TRP A 44 -6.85 -5.42 -9.50
CA TRP A 44 -6.65 -3.98 -9.60
C TRP A 44 -7.09 -3.44 -10.97
N SER A 45 -8.08 -2.54 -10.97
CA SER A 45 -8.40 -1.72 -12.15
C SER A 45 -7.65 -0.39 -12.09
N ASP A 46 -7.38 0.21 -13.24
CA ASP A 46 -6.69 1.52 -13.34
C ASP A 46 -7.37 2.60 -12.48
N ALA A 47 -8.71 2.56 -12.39
CA ALA A 47 -9.49 3.49 -11.57
C ALA A 47 -9.22 3.31 -10.07
N VAL A 48 -9.10 2.07 -9.60
CA VAL A 48 -8.83 1.76 -8.20
C VAL A 48 -7.37 2.04 -7.85
N VAL A 49 -6.43 1.72 -8.75
CA VAL A 49 -5.01 2.08 -8.60
C VAL A 49 -4.87 3.60 -8.46
N SER A 50 -5.55 4.37 -9.32
CA SER A 50 -5.55 5.84 -9.26
C SER A 50 -6.07 6.37 -7.91
N LYS A 51 -7.11 5.75 -7.33
CA LYS A 51 -7.62 6.11 -6.00
C LYS A 51 -6.60 5.86 -4.89
N VAL A 52 -5.92 4.71 -4.91
CA VAL A 52 -4.89 4.38 -3.92
C VAL A 52 -3.68 5.31 -4.06
N GLN A 53 -3.24 5.61 -5.28
CA GLN A 53 -2.16 6.57 -5.53
C GLN A 53 -2.52 7.97 -5.05
N GLN A 54 -3.75 8.44 -5.30
CA GLN A 54 -4.22 9.73 -4.79
C GLN A 54 -4.24 9.74 -3.26
N ARG A 55 -4.71 8.65 -2.62
CA ARG A 55 -4.71 8.54 -1.16
C ARG A 55 -3.29 8.52 -0.60
N PHE A 56 -2.36 7.83 -1.26
CA PHE A 56 -0.95 7.82 -0.89
C PHE A 56 -0.35 9.22 -0.94
N GLN A 57 -0.55 9.96 -2.04
CA GLN A 57 -0.07 11.33 -2.17
C GLN A 57 -0.63 12.23 -1.06
N GLN A 58 -1.92 12.14 -0.76
CA GLN A 58 -2.53 12.89 0.35
C GLN A 58 -1.88 12.60 1.71
N LEU A 59 -1.54 11.34 1.98
CA LEU A 59 -0.89 10.94 3.24
C LEU A 59 0.56 11.43 3.31
N VAL A 60 1.28 11.41 2.19
CA VAL A 60 2.64 11.96 2.08
C VAL A 60 2.62 13.48 2.26
N ASP A 61 1.73 14.19 1.57
CA ASP A 61 1.58 15.64 1.66
C ASP A 61 1.18 16.07 3.08
N ALA A 62 0.29 15.33 3.74
CA ALA A 62 -0.10 15.59 5.12
C ALA A 62 1.05 15.38 6.14
N GLY A 63 2.03 14.56 5.79
CA GLY A 63 3.25 14.35 6.58
C GLY A 63 4.40 15.30 6.19
N ALA A 64 4.25 16.09 5.13
CA ALA A 64 5.32 16.95 4.61
C ALA A 64 5.73 18.01 5.65
N GLY A 65 7.04 18.16 5.86
CA GLY A 65 7.61 19.04 6.88
C GLY A 65 7.71 18.42 8.28
N GLY A 66 7.18 17.22 8.49
CA GLY A 66 7.42 16.41 9.68
C GLY A 66 8.69 15.55 9.58
N GLU A 67 9.06 14.91 10.69
CA GLU A 67 10.17 13.95 10.71
C GLU A 67 9.80 12.64 9.99
N LEU A 68 10.61 12.24 9.02
CA LEU A 68 10.52 10.93 8.39
C LEU A 68 11.20 9.88 9.28
N SER A 69 10.41 8.96 9.81
CA SER A 69 10.84 7.89 10.71
C SER A 69 10.13 6.59 10.38
N ASP A 70 10.58 5.46 10.94
CA ASP A 70 9.87 4.18 10.84
C ASP A 70 8.41 4.29 11.30
N TYR A 71 8.13 5.12 12.30
CA TYR A 71 6.79 5.30 12.82
C TYR A 71 5.89 6.05 11.83
N SER A 72 6.36 7.18 11.26
CA SER A 72 5.56 7.93 10.28
C SER A 72 5.31 7.10 9.02
N LEU A 73 6.29 6.32 8.55
CA LEU A 73 6.10 5.39 7.44
C LEU A 73 5.09 4.28 7.75
N ARG A 74 5.16 3.67 8.95
CA ARG A 74 4.18 2.66 9.37
C ARG A 74 2.76 3.21 9.45
N ARG A 75 2.60 4.47 9.86
CA ARG A 75 1.30 5.13 9.88
C ARG A 75 0.72 5.26 8.46
N ILE A 76 1.51 5.72 7.50
CA ILE A 76 1.10 5.81 6.08
C ILE A 76 0.71 4.43 5.55
N GLY A 77 1.55 3.40 5.79
CA GLY A 77 1.26 2.03 5.37
C GLY A 77 -0.03 1.47 5.97
N THR A 78 -0.28 1.73 7.25
CA THR A 78 -1.50 1.31 7.96
C THR A 78 -2.74 2.01 7.41
N ASP A 79 -2.66 3.31 7.15
CA ASP A 79 -3.78 4.08 6.58
C ASP A 79 -4.10 3.63 5.15
N LEU A 80 -3.09 3.26 4.35
CA LEU A 80 -3.28 2.67 3.02
C LEU A 80 -3.92 1.28 3.09
N GLU A 81 -3.41 0.38 3.93
CA GLU A 81 -4.02 -0.95 4.15
C GLU A 81 -5.51 -0.82 4.58
N GLY A 82 -5.79 0.14 5.47
CA GLY A 82 -7.16 0.47 5.87
C GLY A 82 -8.03 0.95 4.70
N TYR A 83 -7.47 1.79 3.83
CA TYR A 83 -8.16 2.27 2.63
C TYR A 83 -8.43 1.15 1.61
N ILE A 84 -7.46 0.26 1.38
CA ILE A 84 -7.64 -0.93 0.52
C ILE A 84 -8.80 -1.80 1.06
N ARG A 85 -8.84 -2.00 2.38
CA ARG A 85 -9.95 -2.73 3.02
C ARG A 85 -11.30 -2.05 2.81
N GLN A 86 -11.37 -0.71 2.86
CA GLN A 86 -12.59 0.03 2.58
C GLN A 86 -13.05 -0.15 1.13
N LEU A 87 -12.13 -0.12 0.17
CA LEU A 87 -12.44 -0.36 -1.25
C LEU A 87 -12.96 -1.78 -1.48
N LEU A 88 -12.39 -2.78 -0.79
CA LEU A 88 -12.88 -4.15 -0.81
C LEU A 88 -14.31 -4.26 -0.23
N GLN A 89 -14.57 -3.62 0.91
CA GLN A 89 -15.90 -3.60 1.53
C GLN A 89 -16.95 -2.86 0.70
N ALA A 90 -16.54 -1.84 -0.05
CA ALA A 90 -17.40 -1.11 -0.98
C ALA A 90 -17.67 -1.89 -2.29
N GLY A 91 -17.01 -3.03 -2.50
CA GLY A 91 -17.13 -3.82 -3.74
C GLY A 91 -16.40 -3.21 -4.93
N GLU A 92 -15.56 -2.19 -4.71
CA GLU A 92 -14.73 -1.58 -5.74
C GLU A 92 -13.46 -2.39 -6.04
N LEU A 93 -12.98 -3.12 -5.04
CA LEU A 93 -11.88 -4.06 -5.14
C LEU A 93 -12.43 -5.48 -4.89
N SER A 94 -11.80 -6.49 -5.47
CA SER A 94 -12.17 -7.90 -5.29
C SER A 94 -10.93 -8.76 -5.18
N TYR A 95 -11.04 -9.90 -4.49
CA TYR A 95 -9.97 -10.89 -4.44
C TYR A 95 -9.70 -11.48 -5.83
N ASN A 96 -8.43 -11.73 -6.11
CA ASN A 96 -7.98 -12.43 -7.30
C ASN A 96 -8.17 -13.95 -7.12
N PRO A 97 -9.10 -14.59 -7.86
CA PRO A 97 -9.31 -16.03 -7.76
C PRO A 97 -8.11 -16.83 -8.29
N ASP A 98 -7.33 -16.25 -9.21
CA ASP A 98 -6.13 -16.84 -9.80
C ASP A 98 -4.87 -16.55 -8.98
N GLY A 99 -5.02 -15.89 -7.83
CA GLY A 99 -3.94 -15.64 -6.88
C GLY A 99 -3.32 -16.94 -6.38
N ARG A 100 -2.01 -16.92 -6.11
CA ARG A 100 -1.26 -18.09 -5.64
C ARG A 100 -1.85 -18.71 -4.37
N VAL A 101 -2.42 -17.89 -3.49
CA VAL A 101 -3.03 -18.28 -2.21
C VAL A 101 -4.36 -17.56 -2.04
N GLN A 102 -5.40 -18.31 -1.64
CA GLN A 102 -6.74 -17.78 -1.32
C GLN A 102 -6.99 -17.78 0.18
N ASN A 103 -6.28 -16.93 0.92
CA ASN A 103 -6.39 -16.83 2.38
C ASN A 103 -7.29 -15.69 2.86
N PHE A 104 -7.77 -14.83 1.95
CA PHE A 104 -8.70 -13.74 2.23
C PHE A 104 -8.21 -12.84 3.38
N SER A 105 -7.01 -12.29 3.23
CA SER A 105 -6.28 -11.57 4.29
C SER A 105 -7.06 -10.39 4.90
N MET A 106 -7.91 -9.74 4.12
CA MET A 106 -8.73 -8.60 4.51
C MET A 106 -10.18 -8.98 4.88
N GLY A 107 -10.42 -10.28 5.10
CA GLY A 107 -11.70 -10.84 5.48
C GLY A 107 -12.43 -11.52 4.32
N LEU A 108 -13.25 -12.51 4.67
CA LEU A 108 -14.04 -13.27 3.70
C LEU A 108 -15.06 -12.37 2.99
N PRO A 109 -15.36 -12.63 1.70
CA PRO A 109 -16.49 -12.02 1.01
C PRO A 109 -17.79 -12.24 1.78
N ARG A 110 -18.59 -11.18 1.93
CA ARG A 110 -19.89 -11.22 2.62
C ARG A 110 -20.95 -10.56 1.77
N THR A 111 -22.20 -10.98 1.95
CA THR A 111 -23.35 -10.24 1.43
C THR A 111 -23.62 -9.01 2.29
N PRO A 112 -24.22 -7.93 1.73
CA PRO A 112 -24.54 -6.72 2.47
C PRO A 112 -25.42 -6.96 3.70
N ASP A 113 -26.26 -8.00 3.67
CA ASP A 113 -27.21 -8.34 4.75
C ASP A 113 -26.54 -8.91 6.02
N LEU A 114 -25.23 -9.15 6.00
CA LEU A 114 -24.44 -9.73 7.10
C LEU A 114 -23.50 -8.73 7.79
N LEU A 115 -23.72 -7.41 7.57
CA LEU A 115 -22.96 -6.31 8.16
C LEU A 115 -23.61 -5.71 9.40
#